data_AF-A0A096PA84-F1
#
_entry.id   AF-A0A096PA84-F1
#
_cell.length_a   1.000
_cell.length_b   1.000
_cell.length_c   1.000
_cell.angle_alpha   90.00
_cell.angle_beta   90.00
_cell.angle_gamma   90.00
#
_symmetry.space_group_name_H-M   'P 1'
#
loop_
_entity.id
_entity.type
_entity.pdbx_description
1 polymer ?
#
loop_
_entity_poly.entity_id
_entity_poly.type
_entity_poly.pdbx_seq_one_letter_code
_entity_poly.pdbx_strand_id
1 'polypeptide(L)'
;MQGTPQRVLDEYHALSKKLVPRGKALILFSAEGNCWPHMAGDQELIDGGREYCAKFHDKAKGSSNKYLNSGGVIGPVSALAEMYQEIRSLMKTVDDEDQMITASVYAKQIDDERSGTHSKRYVIALDHEARVFQTGWHTHLEITGKYAEPQVNGAYFDTSLGVFVNTEHNSTPPIAHFNGGKTNLLPVVREILRRRRMGDATYETTLRSIREREPVLARNCTVIDDTFRAPS
;
A
#
# COMPACT_ATOMS: atom_id res chain seq x y z
N MET A 1 -8.27 -13.74 -13.79
CA MET A 1 -7.15 -12.82 -14.09
C MET A 1 -6.92 -11.95 -12.85
N GLN A 2 -5.68 -11.85 -12.37
CA GLN A 2 -5.33 -10.94 -11.29
C GLN A 2 -5.26 -9.47 -11.74
N GLY A 3 -5.52 -8.56 -10.80
CA GLY A 3 -5.44 -7.12 -11.06
C GLY A 3 -6.46 -6.62 -12.07
N THR A 4 -7.57 -7.34 -12.27
CA THR A 4 -8.65 -6.79 -13.10
C THR A 4 -9.25 -5.61 -12.34
N PRO A 5 -9.55 -4.50 -13.04
CA PRO A 5 -10.27 -3.38 -12.43
C PRO A 5 -11.54 -3.84 -11.70
N GLN A 6 -12.24 -4.86 -12.23
CA GLN A 6 -13.44 -5.41 -11.60
C GLN A 6 -13.16 -5.98 -10.20
N ARG A 7 -12.08 -6.75 -10.01
CA ARG A 7 -11.77 -7.35 -8.71
C ARG A 7 -11.45 -6.29 -7.66
N VAL A 8 -10.72 -5.24 -8.05
CA VAL A 8 -10.44 -4.08 -7.18
C VAL A 8 -11.76 -3.43 -6.76
N LEU A 9 -12.68 -3.22 -7.70
CA LEU A 9 -13.99 -2.63 -7.43
C LEU A 9 -14.86 -3.53 -6.55
N ASP A 10 -14.87 -4.84 -6.76
CA ASP A 10 -15.65 -5.79 -5.98
C ASP A 10 -15.23 -5.78 -4.50
N GLU A 11 -13.92 -5.83 -4.23
CA GLU A 11 -13.36 -5.74 -2.88
C GLU A 11 -13.65 -4.38 -2.24
N TYR A 12 -13.44 -3.29 -2.98
CA TYR A 12 -13.75 -1.94 -2.53
C TYR A 12 -15.25 -1.77 -2.19
N HIS A 13 -16.15 -2.28 -3.02
CA HIS A 13 -17.59 -2.23 -2.76
C HIS A 13 -18.01 -3.10 -1.56
N ALA A 14 -17.38 -4.27 -1.38
CA ALA A 14 -17.60 -5.09 -0.20
C ALA A 14 -17.19 -4.36 1.09
N LEU A 15 -16.02 -3.71 1.07
CA LEU A 15 -15.54 -2.89 2.19
C LEU A 15 -16.42 -1.65 2.42
N SER A 16 -16.84 -0.96 1.36
CA SER A 16 -17.72 0.21 1.47
C SER A 16 -19.04 -0.12 2.17
N LYS A 17 -19.64 -1.29 1.88
CA LYS A 17 -20.86 -1.77 2.55
C LYS A 17 -20.62 -2.11 4.04
N LYS A 18 -19.43 -2.59 4.40
CA LYS A 18 -19.07 -3.01 5.77
C LYS A 18 -18.68 -1.82 6.65
N LEU A 19 -17.94 -0.86 6.09
CA LEU A 19 -17.22 0.16 6.86
C LEU A 19 -17.92 1.52 6.91
N VAL A 20 -18.82 1.81 5.96
CA VAL A 20 -19.33 3.18 5.79
C VAL A 20 -20.80 3.30 6.19
N PRO A 21 -21.15 4.25 7.08
CA PRO A 21 -22.54 4.57 7.37
C PRO A 21 -23.32 4.96 6.11
N ARG A 22 -24.64 4.71 6.12
CA ARG A 22 -25.51 5.11 5.01
C ARG A 22 -25.35 6.60 4.70
N GLY A 23 -25.19 6.91 3.40
CA GLY A 23 -25.08 8.29 2.91
C GLY A 23 -23.68 8.89 2.92
N LYS A 24 -22.65 8.16 3.39
CA LYS A 24 -21.25 8.58 3.26
C LYS A 24 -20.52 7.78 2.18
N ALA A 25 -19.48 8.37 1.59
CA ALA A 25 -18.55 7.71 0.68
C ALA A 25 -17.38 7.07 1.44
N LEU A 26 -16.85 5.95 0.94
CA LEU A 26 -15.58 5.39 1.42
C LEU A 26 -14.40 6.04 0.70
N ILE A 27 -13.38 6.44 1.43
CA ILE A 27 -12.02 6.59 0.91
C ILE A 27 -11.17 5.54 1.61
N LEU A 28 -10.66 4.59 0.85
CA LEU A 28 -9.87 3.48 1.37
C LEU A 28 -8.40 3.71 1.04
N PHE A 29 -7.56 3.80 2.07
CA PHE A 29 -6.11 3.81 1.91
C PHE A 29 -5.52 2.41 2.14
N SER A 30 -4.37 2.15 1.54
CA SER A 30 -3.52 1.04 1.95
C SER A 30 -3.14 1.18 3.43
N ALA A 31 -3.15 0.05 4.13
CA ALA A 31 -2.67 -0.07 5.50
C ALA A 31 -1.28 -0.70 5.52
N GLU A 32 -0.43 -0.31 6.46
CA GLU A 32 0.91 -0.89 6.66
C GLU A 32 1.23 -1.14 8.14
N GLY A 33 2.30 -1.90 8.37
CA GLY A 33 2.80 -2.21 9.72
C GLY A 33 3.64 -1.11 10.36
N ASN A 34 4.15 -0.13 9.60
CA ASN A 34 4.99 0.94 10.13
C ASN A 34 4.23 2.26 10.30
N CYS A 35 4.42 2.93 11.44
CA CYS A 35 3.85 4.26 11.65
C CYS A 35 4.78 5.36 11.12
N TRP A 36 5.08 5.32 9.82
CA TRP A 36 5.97 6.28 9.18
C TRP A 36 5.29 7.66 9.00
N PRO A 37 6.00 8.79 9.20
CA PRO A 37 7.42 8.94 9.57
C PRO A 37 7.68 9.05 11.08
N HIS A 38 6.66 8.89 11.92
CA HIS A 38 6.81 9.04 13.37
C HIS A 38 7.65 7.92 14.00
N MET A 39 7.58 6.72 13.41
CA MET A 39 8.25 5.51 13.86
C MET A 39 8.91 4.77 12.69
N ALA A 40 9.99 4.05 12.99
CA ALA A 40 10.53 2.96 12.17
C ALA A 40 10.60 1.68 13.01
N GLY A 41 9.59 0.83 12.88
CA GLY A 41 9.41 -0.30 13.79
C GLY A 41 9.21 0.20 15.22
N ASP A 42 10.06 -0.24 16.15
CA ASP A 42 10.01 0.18 17.55
C ASP A 42 10.76 1.48 17.84
N GLN A 43 11.51 2.01 16.87
CA GLN A 43 12.27 3.25 17.02
C GLN A 43 11.38 4.46 16.79
N GLU A 44 11.35 5.37 17.76
CA GLU A 44 10.71 6.68 17.63
C GLU A 44 11.64 7.64 16.89
N LEU A 45 11.10 8.26 15.83
CA LEU A 45 11.84 9.19 14.96
C LEU A 45 11.44 10.65 15.19
N ILE A 46 10.22 10.87 15.67
CA ILE A 46 9.65 12.17 15.99
C ILE A 46 9.14 12.11 17.42
N ASP A 47 9.51 13.08 18.25
CA ASP A 47 9.07 13.16 19.64
C ASP A 47 7.54 13.12 19.76
N GLY A 48 7.03 12.21 20.60
CA GLY A 48 5.59 11.98 20.77
C GLY A 48 4.96 11.11 19.67
N GLY A 49 5.77 10.62 18.73
CA GLY A 49 5.36 9.71 17.67
C GLY A 49 4.72 8.44 18.19
N ARG A 50 5.22 7.84 19.26
CA ARG A 50 4.64 6.62 19.83
C ARG A 50 3.20 6.84 20.33
N GLU A 51 2.97 7.96 21.01
CA GLU A 51 1.63 8.34 21.49
C GLU A 51 0.69 8.65 20.33
N TYR A 52 1.19 9.39 19.32
CA TYR A 52 0.44 9.64 18.09
C TYR A 52 -0.01 8.34 17.41
N CYS A 53 0.90 7.38 17.26
CA CYS A 53 0.63 6.09 16.61
C CYS A 53 -0.37 5.22 17.40
N ALA A 54 -0.41 5.35 18.73
CA ALA A 54 -1.36 4.61 19.56
C ALA A 54 -2.84 4.95 19.25
N LYS A 55 -3.11 6.15 18.70
CA LYS A 55 -4.46 6.58 18.30
C LYS A 55 -5.12 5.64 17.29
N PHE A 56 -4.33 4.96 16.46
CA PHE A 56 -4.83 4.11 15.38
C PHE A 56 -5.13 2.67 15.81
N HIS A 57 -4.65 2.23 16.98
CA HIS A 57 -4.71 0.82 17.39
C HIS A 57 -6.15 0.30 17.52
N ASP A 58 -7.08 1.13 17.98
CA ASP A 58 -8.49 0.76 18.11
C ASP A 58 -9.16 0.44 16.76
N LYS A 59 -8.68 1.03 15.67
CA LYS A 59 -9.22 0.81 14.32
C LYS A 59 -8.73 -0.50 13.70
N ALA A 60 -7.56 -0.97 14.12
CA ALA A 60 -6.85 -2.11 13.54
C ALA A 60 -6.90 -3.38 14.42
N LYS A 61 -7.97 -3.59 15.19
CA LYS A 61 -8.08 -4.73 16.12
C LYS A 61 -7.85 -6.06 15.39
N GLY A 62 -6.78 -6.76 15.78
CA GLY A 62 -6.41 -8.06 15.21
C GLY A 62 -5.65 -8.00 13.89
N SER A 63 -5.14 -6.83 13.47
CA SER A 63 -4.29 -6.68 12.29
C SER A 63 -2.94 -6.02 12.63
N SER A 64 -1.88 -6.52 12.00
CA SER A 64 -0.56 -5.89 11.98
C SER A 64 -0.52 -4.63 11.11
N ASN A 65 -1.40 -4.51 10.12
CA ASN A 65 -1.52 -3.36 9.23
C ASN A 65 -2.32 -2.25 9.89
N LYS A 66 -1.71 -1.48 10.79
CA LYS A 66 -2.41 -0.52 11.66
C LYS A 66 -2.41 0.91 11.12
N TYR A 67 -1.43 1.25 10.29
CA TYR A 67 -1.10 2.62 9.96
C TYR A 67 -1.41 2.93 8.50
N LEU A 68 -1.66 4.21 8.20
CA LEU A 68 -1.96 4.66 6.84
C LEU A 68 -0.68 4.64 6.01
N ASN A 69 -0.73 4.03 4.81
CA ASN A 69 0.25 4.24 3.75
C ASN A 69 -0.37 5.08 2.64
N SER A 70 0.23 6.22 2.28
CA SER A 70 -0.33 7.15 1.28
C SER A 70 -0.13 6.68 -0.16
N GLY A 71 0.70 5.66 -0.41
CA GLY A 71 1.00 5.17 -1.75
C GLY A 71 -0.13 4.39 -2.44
N GLY A 72 -1.20 4.06 -1.71
CA GLY A 72 -2.38 3.40 -2.26
C GLY A 72 -3.67 4.02 -1.74
N VAL A 73 -4.55 4.45 -2.65
CA VAL A 73 -5.87 4.99 -2.31
C VAL A 73 -6.91 4.66 -3.37
N ILE A 74 -8.16 4.44 -2.94
CA ILE A 74 -9.32 4.31 -3.83
C ILE A 74 -10.56 4.93 -3.17
N GLY A 75 -11.39 5.60 -3.98
CA GLY A 75 -12.64 6.20 -3.53
C GLY A 75 -13.35 6.92 -4.67
N PRO A 76 -14.58 7.42 -4.45
CA PRO A 76 -15.29 8.22 -5.45
C PRO A 76 -14.55 9.53 -5.67
N VAL A 77 -14.44 9.94 -6.94
CA VAL A 77 -13.68 11.15 -7.33
C VAL A 77 -14.10 12.38 -6.54
N SER A 78 -15.40 12.57 -6.27
CA SER A 78 -15.90 13.71 -5.48
C SER A 78 -15.40 13.70 -4.03
N ALA A 79 -15.34 12.53 -3.40
CA ALA A 79 -14.84 12.38 -2.04
C ALA A 79 -13.32 12.57 -2.00
N LEU A 80 -12.59 11.97 -2.94
CA LEU A 80 -11.15 12.15 -3.09
C LEU A 80 -10.79 13.62 -3.31
N ALA A 81 -11.54 14.33 -4.16
CA ALA A 81 -11.31 15.76 -4.40
C ALA A 81 -11.50 16.60 -3.12
N GLU A 82 -12.55 16.33 -2.34
CA GLU A 82 -12.80 17.02 -1.06
C GLU A 82 -11.66 16.76 -0.06
N MET A 83 -11.22 15.50 0.09
CA MET A 83 -10.10 15.13 0.96
C MET A 83 -8.77 15.73 0.50
N TYR A 84 -8.44 15.68 -0.79
CA TYR A 84 -7.18 16.22 -1.30
C TYR A 84 -7.12 17.75 -1.25
N GLN A 85 -8.27 18.44 -1.28
CA GLN A 85 -8.31 19.88 -0.98
C GLN A 85 -7.89 20.16 0.47
N GLU A 86 -8.34 19.35 1.42
CA GLU A 86 -7.93 19.45 2.84
C GLU A 86 -6.43 19.15 3.01
N ILE A 87 -5.94 18.04 2.43
CA ILE A 87 -4.51 17.69 2.45
C ILE A 87 -3.67 18.84 1.86
N ARG A 88 -4.04 19.35 0.69
CA ARG A 88 -3.32 20.46 0.04
C ARG A 88 -3.32 21.73 0.88
N SER A 89 -4.36 21.99 1.66
CA SER A 89 -4.41 23.16 2.54
C SER A 89 -3.44 23.07 3.72
N LEU A 90 -3.00 21.85 4.07
CA LEU A 90 -2.02 21.57 5.13
C LEU A 90 -0.58 21.52 4.60
N MET A 91 -0.41 21.26 3.30
CA MET A 91 0.90 21.31 2.64
C MET A 91 1.39 22.76 2.48
N LYS A 92 2.57 23.03 3.01
CA LYS A 92 3.31 24.29 2.84
C LYS A 92 4.20 24.25 1.60
N THR A 93 4.79 23.09 1.32
CA THR A 93 5.69 22.89 0.19
C THR A 93 5.41 21.57 -0.53
N VAL A 94 5.99 21.40 -1.72
CA VAL A 94 5.92 20.13 -2.47
C VAL A 94 6.77 19.01 -1.85
N ASP A 95 7.67 19.36 -0.93
CA ASP A 95 8.57 18.44 -0.25
C ASP A 95 8.02 17.99 1.12
N ASP A 96 6.83 18.47 1.50
CA ASP A 96 6.19 18.03 2.74
C ASP A 96 5.79 16.55 2.63
N GLU A 97 6.06 15.78 3.70
CA GLU A 97 5.79 14.35 3.74
C GLU A 97 4.28 14.06 3.62
N ASP A 98 3.87 13.54 2.46
CA ASP A 98 2.49 13.30 2.08
C ASP A 98 1.81 12.29 3.02
N GLN A 99 2.54 11.25 3.45
CA GLN A 99 2.03 10.25 4.38
C GLN A 99 1.73 10.86 5.75
N MET A 100 2.59 11.75 6.25
CA MET A 100 2.38 12.44 7.53
C MET A 100 1.13 13.32 7.49
N ILE A 101 0.98 14.12 6.43
CA ILE A 101 -0.17 15.03 6.28
C ILE A 101 -1.45 14.22 6.10
N THR A 102 -1.44 13.18 5.27
CA THR A 102 -2.61 12.31 5.06
C THR A 102 -3.00 11.58 6.35
N ALA A 103 -2.03 11.07 7.11
CA ALA A 103 -2.26 10.47 8.42
C ALA A 103 -2.84 11.48 9.42
N SER A 104 -2.45 12.76 9.35
CA SER A 104 -3.02 13.81 10.21
C SER A 104 -4.52 14.05 9.95
N VAL A 105 -4.95 14.03 8.67
CA VAL A 105 -6.36 14.14 8.29
C VAL A 105 -7.15 12.92 8.79
N TYR A 106 -6.57 11.73 8.69
CA TYR A 106 -7.19 10.51 9.23
C TYR A 106 -7.27 10.54 10.76
N ALA A 107 -6.21 10.96 11.46
CA ALA A 107 -6.21 11.11 12.92
C ALA A 107 -7.29 12.10 13.38
N LYS A 108 -7.43 13.24 12.68
CA LYS A 108 -8.50 14.19 12.93
C LYS A 108 -9.88 13.55 12.77
N GLN A 109 -10.11 12.74 11.75
CA GLN A 109 -11.37 12.02 11.59
C GLN A 109 -11.64 11.10 12.79
N ILE A 110 -10.64 10.37 13.29
CA ILE A 110 -10.79 9.51 14.48
C ILE A 110 -11.22 10.32 15.70
N ASP A 111 -10.61 11.50 15.90
CA ASP A 111 -10.95 12.40 17.01
C ASP A 111 -12.37 13.00 16.84
N ASP A 112 -12.75 13.38 15.61
CA ASP A 112 -14.08 13.88 15.28
C ASP A 112 -15.17 12.79 15.45
N GLU A 113 -14.86 11.53 15.12
CA GLU A 113 -15.75 10.38 15.36
C GLU A 113 -15.94 10.11 16.86
N ARG A 114 -14.86 10.14 17.65
CA ARG A 114 -14.91 9.95 19.12
C ARG A 114 -15.73 11.04 19.82
N SER A 115 -15.67 12.27 19.30
CA SER A 115 -16.43 13.42 19.80
C SER A 115 -17.83 13.55 19.20
N GLY A 116 -18.20 12.71 18.23
CA GLY A 116 -19.51 12.78 17.56
C GLY A 116 -19.67 13.98 16.62
N THR A 117 -18.58 14.62 16.21
CA THR A 117 -18.56 15.84 15.38
C THR A 117 -18.23 15.57 13.90
N HIS A 118 -18.03 14.30 13.52
CA HIS A 118 -17.69 13.92 12.15
C HIS A 118 -18.79 14.23 11.12
N SER A 119 -18.66 15.37 10.45
CA SER A 119 -19.65 15.92 9.51
C SER A 119 -19.33 15.69 8.03
N LYS A 120 -18.14 15.17 7.70
CA LYS A 120 -17.72 14.99 6.30
C LYS A 120 -18.62 13.99 5.57
N ARG A 121 -18.80 14.20 4.26
CA ARG A 121 -19.57 13.32 3.36
C ARG A 121 -18.85 12.01 3.04
N TYR A 122 -17.61 11.86 3.50
CA TYR A 122 -16.81 10.67 3.34
C TYR A 122 -16.28 10.15 4.68
N VAL A 123 -15.79 8.92 4.66
CA VAL A 123 -15.07 8.26 5.75
C VAL A 123 -13.77 7.73 5.16
N ILE A 124 -12.65 8.13 5.74
CA ILE A 124 -11.35 7.50 5.53
C ILE A 124 -11.32 6.21 6.33
N ALA A 125 -10.98 5.10 5.68
CA ALA A 125 -10.67 3.85 6.35
C ALA A 125 -9.38 3.26 5.75
N LEU A 126 -8.76 2.35 6.50
CA LEU A 126 -7.57 1.64 6.06
C LEU A 126 -7.91 0.19 5.71
N ASP A 127 -7.24 -0.35 4.69
CA ASP A 127 -7.36 -1.75 4.27
C ASP A 127 -6.60 -2.69 5.22
N HIS A 128 -7.04 -2.77 6.47
CA HIS A 128 -6.38 -3.54 7.53
C HIS A 128 -6.22 -5.02 7.20
N GLU A 129 -7.13 -5.60 6.42
CA GLU A 129 -7.13 -7.02 6.02
C GLU A 129 -6.38 -7.27 4.69
N ALA A 130 -5.75 -6.25 4.11
CA ALA A 130 -5.05 -6.30 2.83
C ALA A 130 -5.89 -6.92 1.69
N ARG A 131 -7.17 -6.52 1.57
CA ARG A 131 -8.09 -7.08 0.57
C ARG A 131 -7.92 -6.46 -0.81
N VAL A 132 -7.55 -5.17 -0.84
CA VAL A 132 -7.32 -4.37 -2.04
C VAL A 132 -5.83 -4.13 -2.25
N PHE A 133 -5.13 -3.73 -1.18
CA PHE A 133 -3.74 -3.32 -1.20
C PHE A 133 -2.85 -4.21 -0.31
N GLN A 134 -1.66 -4.55 -0.79
CA GLN A 134 -0.58 -5.11 0.02
C GLN A 134 0.60 -4.16 0.04
N THR A 135 1.05 -3.74 1.22
CA THR A 135 2.31 -3.03 1.41
C THR A 135 3.46 -4.02 1.61
N GLY A 136 4.64 -3.74 1.08
CA GLY A 136 5.81 -4.61 1.13
C GLY A 136 6.61 -4.55 2.43
N TRP A 137 6.56 -3.44 3.17
CA TRP A 137 7.37 -3.27 4.39
C TRP A 137 7.13 -4.37 5.44
N HIS A 138 8.21 -4.91 6.00
CA HIS A 138 8.26 -6.07 6.91
C HIS A 138 7.69 -7.38 6.34
N THR A 139 7.59 -7.48 5.02
CA THR A 139 7.15 -8.71 4.36
C THR A 139 8.25 -9.35 3.50
N HIS A 140 8.04 -10.58 3.02
CA HIS A 140 8.93 -11.20 2.05
C HIS A 140 8.95 -10.46 0.70
N LEU A 141 8.05 -9.50 0.46
CA LEU A 141 8.12 -8.62 -0.70
C LEU A 141 9.31 -7.66 -0.67
N GLU A 142 9.86 -7.32 0.51
CA GLU A 142 11.06 -6.45 0.60
C GLU A 142 12.37 -7.20 0.83
N ILE A 143 12.33 -8.49 1.21
CA ILE A 143 13.53 -9.29 1.52
C ILE A 143 14.05 -9.97 0.26
N THR A 144 15.24 -9.57 -0.18
CA THR A 144 15.88 -10.06 -1.41
C THR A 144 15.81 -11.58 -1.54
N GLY A 145 15.22 -12.05 -2.65
CA GLY A 145 15.14 -13.47 -3.00
C GLY A 145 14.01 -14.25 -2.34
N LYS A 146 13.32 -13.70 -1.35
CA LYS A 146 12.26 -14.40 -0.59
C LYS A 146 10.84 -14.19 -1.10
N TYR A 147 10.64 -13.39 -2.15
CA TYR A 147 9.31 -12.97 -2.59
C TYR A 147 8.34 -14.12 -2.92
N ALA A 148 8.84 -15.33 -3.19
CA ALA A 148 8.03 -16.51 -3.50
C ALA A 148 7.81 -17.44 -2.29
N GLU A 149 8.43 -17.15 -1.15
CA GLU A 149 8.36 -17.97 0.05
C GLU A 149 7.20 -17.51 0.94
N PRO A 150 6.30 -18.42 1.38
CA PRO A 150 5.29 -18.07 2.38
C PRO A 150 5.93 -17.53 3.66
N GLN A 151 5.45 -16.37 4.12
CA GLN A 151 5.85 -15.77 5.40
C GLN A 151 4.71 -15.95 6.39
N VAL A 152 5.00 -16.29 7.65
CA VAL A 152 3.98 -16.29 8.72
C VAL A 152 3.63 -14.84 9.08
N ASN A 153 2.34 -14.52 9.15
CA ASN A 153 1.82 -13.18 9.45
C ASN A 153 2.44 -12.08 8.58
N GLY A 154 2.65 -12.36 7.29
CA GLY A 154 3.22 -11.40 6.35
C GLY A 154 2.64 -11.58 4.95
N ALA A 155 3.46 -11.26 3.94
CA ALA A 155 3.02 -11.33 2.56
C ALA A 155 4.14 -11.79 1.62
N TYR A 156 3.70 -12.47 0.55
CA TYR A 156 4.55 -12.97 -0.52
C TYR A 156 3.78 -13.01 -1.83
N PHE A 157 4.46 -13.34 -2.91
CA PHE A 157 3.88 -13.57 -4.23
C PHE A 157 3.92 -15.08 -4.53
N ASP A 158 2.76 -15.72 -4.52
CA ASP A 158 2.59 -17.11 -4.93
C ASP A 158 2.82 -17.22 -6.44
N THR A 159 3.97 -17.75 -6.81
CA THR A 159 4.40 -17.93 -8.20
C THR A 159 3.66 -19.05 -8.92
N SER A 160 2.85 -19.88 -8.24
CA SER A 160 2.05 -20.96 -8.82
C SER A 160 0.64 -20.49 -9.21
N LEU A 161 0.05 -19.62 -8.39
CA LEU A 161 -1.24 -18.99 -8.62
C LEU A 161 -1.09 -17.65 -9.36
N GLY A 162 0.10 -17.04 -9.30
CA GLY A 162 0.38 -15.71 -9.81
C GLY A 162 -0.38 -14.67 -9.01
N VAL A 163 -0.36 -14.79 -7.67
CA VAL A 163 -1.10 -13.93 -6.75
C VAL A 163 -0.26 -13.43 -5.60
N PHE A 164 -0.44 -12.18 -5.19
CA PHE A 164 -0.03 -11.76 -3.85
C PHE A 164 -0.91 -12.45 -2.82
N VAL A 165 -0.29 -12.90 -1.74
CA VAL A 165 -0.96 -13.56 -0.61
C VAL A 165 -0.54 -12.83 0.66
N ASN A 166 -1.53 -12.41 1.45
CA ASN A 166 -1.33 -12.02 2.84
C ASN A 166 -1.75 -13.19 3.73
N THR A 167 -0.80 -13.72 4.51
CA THR A 167 -1.05 -14.91 5.33
C THR A 167 -1.72 -14.59 6.67
N GLU A 168 -1.64 -13.35 7.15
CA GLU A 168 -2.28 -12.94 8.40
C GLU A 168 -3.81 -12.98 8.27
N HIS A 169 -4.31 -12.46 7.13
CA HIS A 169 -5.75 -12.34 6.86
C HIS A 169 -6.28 -13.33 5.83
N ASN A 170 -5.41 -14.22 5.33
CA ASN A 170 -5.71 -15.16 4.24
C ASN A 170 -6.35 -14.45 3.02
N SER A 171 -5.83 -13.28 2.68
CA SER A 171 -6.32 -12.45 1.58
C SER A 171 -5.36 -12.51 0.39
N THR A 172 -5.86 -12.17 -0.80
CA THR A 172 -5.06 -12.20 -2.03
C THR A 172 -5.12 -10.87 -2.80
N PRO A 173 -4.56 -9.79 -2.25
CA PRO A 173 -4.75 -8.43 -2.75
C PRO A 173 -4.40 -8.29 -4.24
N PRO A 174 -5.23 -7.58 -5.02
CA PRO A 174 -4.97 -7.32 -6.44
C PRO A 174 -3.87 -6.27 -6.69
N ILE A 175 -3.55 -5.42 -5.71
CA ILE A 175 -2.55 -4.36 -5.84
C ILE A 175 -1.47 -4.59 -4.77
N ALA A 176 -0.20 -4.58 -5.18
CA ALA A 176 0.94 -4.58 -4.26
C ALA A 176 1.75 -3.30 -4.43
N HIS A 177 2.04 -2.65 -3.32
CA HIS A 177 2.90 -1.48 -3.22
C HIS A 177 4.21 -1.90 -2.52
N PHE A 178 5.32 -1.87 -3.26
CA PHE A 178 6.65 -2.14 -2.73
C PHE A 178 7.20 -0.90 -1.99
N ASN A 179 6.49 -0.49 -0.92
CA ASN A 179 6.97 0.53 0.02
C ASN A 179 8.16 -0.02 0.82
N GLY A 180 9.13 0.83 1.14
CA GLY A 180 10.41 0.39 1.72
C GLY A 180 11.34 -0.23 0.67
N GLY A 181 11.79 -1.46 0.93
CA GLY A 181 12.73 -2.21 0.09
C GLY A 181 12.12 -2.63 -1.26
N LYS A 182 12.82 -2.34 -2.36
CA LYS A 182 12.32 -2.53 -3.74
C LYS A 182 12.98 -3.70 -4.48
N THR A 183 13.76 -4.50 -3.76
CA THR A 183 14.64 -5.54 -4.32
C THR A 183 13.87 -6.60 -5.10
N ASN A 184 12.65 -6.94 -4.68
CA ASN A 184 11.83 -7.95 -5.36
C ASN A 184 10.78 -7.39 -6.34
N LEU A 185 10.70 -6.07 -6.53
CA LEU A 185 9.74 -5.48 -7.49
C LEU A 185 9.94 -6.06 -8.90
N LEU A 186 11.18 -6.06 -9.39
CA LEU A 186 11.49 -6.56 -10.73
C LEU A 186 11.32 -8.09 -10.86
N PRO A 187 11.83 -8.93 -9.93
CA PRO A 187 11.54 -10.37 -9.93
C PRO A 187 10.04 -10.71 -9.99
N VAL A 188 9.21 -10.02 -9.21
CA VAL A 188 7.76 -10.25 -9.23
C VAL A 188 7.13 -9.81 -10.55
N VAL A 189 7.53 -8.66 -11.08
CA VAL A 189 7.05 -8.18 -12.39
C VAL A 189 7.43 -9.15 -13.52
N ARG A 190 8.64 -9.73 -13.49
CA ARG A 190 9.06 -10.81 -14.42
C ARG A 190 8.06 -11.96 -14.41
N GLU A 191 7.76 -12.47 -13.22
CA GLU A 191 6.90 -13.65 -13.09
C GLU A 191 5.47 -13.36 -13.53
N ILE A 192 4.93 -12.17 -13.23
CA ILE A 192 3.61 -11.74 -13.71
C ILE A 192 3.57 -11.69 -15.25
N LEU A 193 4.60 -11.10 -15.88
CA LEU A 193 4.65 -10.98 -17.34
C LEU A 193 4.84 -12.32 -18.05
N ARG A 194 5.71 -13.19 -17.50
CA ARG A 194 5.89 -14.58 -17.95
C ARG A 194 4.55 -15.33 -17.96
N ARG A 195 3.76 -15.20 -16.89
CA ARG A 195 2.43 -15.81 -16.75
C ARG A 195 1.40 -15.28 -17.75
N ARG A 196 1.51 -14.01 -18.12
CA ARG A 196 0.65 -13.39 -19.15
C ARG A 196 1.06 -13.78 -20.58
N ARG A 197 2.04 -14.69 -20.75
CA ARG A 197 2.63 -15.07 -22.04
C ARG A 197 3.18 -13.87 -22.82
N MET A 198 3.55 -12.80 -22.12
CA MET A 198 4.33 -11.72 -22.70
C MET A 198 5.77 -12.23 -22.71
N GLY A 199 6.29 -12.61 -23.88
CA GLY A 199 7.63 -13.17 -24.02
C GLY A 199 8.72 -12.20 -23.52
N ASP A 200 9.89 -12.73 -23.17
CA ASP A 200 11.00 -11.98 -22.55
C ASP A 200 11.38 -10.69 -23.31
N ALA A 201 11.26 -10.68 -24.64
CA ALA A 201 11.48 -9.48 -25.47
C ALA A 201 10.49 -8.33 -25.14
N THR A 202 9.24 -8.65 -24.81
CA THR A 202 8.23 -7.67 -24.40
C THR A 202 8.50 -7.15 -22.99
N TYR A 203 8.98 -8.03 -22.10
CA TYR A 203 9.44 -7.67 -20.76
C TYR A 203 10.60 -6.66 -20.81
N GLU A 204 11.65 -6.96 -21.56
CA GLU A 204 12.82 -6.09 -21.68
C GLU A 204 12.47 -4.73 -22.31
N THR A 205 11.59 -4.72 -23.31
CA THR A 205 11.10 -3.47 -23.93
C THR A 205 10.28 -2.65 -22.95
N THR A 206 9.38 -3.30 -22.19
CA THR A 206 8.54 -2.63 -21.18
C THR A 206 9.40 -2.02 -20.08
N LEU A 207 10.40 -2.75 -19.58
CA LEU A 207 11.28 -2.25 -18.55
C LEU A 207 12.20 -1.14 -19.00
N ARG A 208 12.73 -1.23 -20.21
CA ARG A 208 13.50 -0.14 -20.80
C ARG A 208 12.65 1.11 -20.86
N SER A 209 11.42 1.01 -21.36
CA SER A 209 10.50 2.15 -21.41
C SER A 209 10.15 2.71 -20.03
N ILE A 210 10.03 1.86 -19.00
CA ILE A 210 9.77 2.32 -17.62
C ILE A 210 11.01 3.03 -17.05
N ARG A 211 12.21 2.45 -17.20
CA ARG A 211 13.48 3.05 -16.74
C ARG A 211 13.77 4.39 -17.42
N GLU A 212 13.44 4.52 -18.70
CA GLU A 212 13.61 5.76 -19.48
C GLU A 212 12.64 6.87 -19.05
N ARG A 213 11.42 6.50 -18.62
CA ARG A 213 10.39 7.46 -18.20
C ARG A 213 10.49 7.85 -16.73
N GLU A 214 11.06 6.97 -15.89
CA GLU A 214 11.07 7.12 -14.43
C GLU A 214 12.52 7.11 -13.88
N PRO A 215 13.18 8.29 -13.77
CA PRO A 215 14.57 8.40 -13.31
C PRO A 215 14.80 7.81 -11.91
N VAL A 216 13.77 7.75 -11.07
CA VAL A 216 13.82 7.16 -9.72
C VAL A 216 14.01 5.64 -9.79
N LEU A 217 13.36 4.96 -10.74
CA LEU A 217 13.52 3.52 -10.96
C LEU A 217 14.89 3.22 -11.56
N ALA A 218 15.39 4.08 -12.45
CA ALA A 218 16.73 3.94 -13.03
C ALA A 218 17.85 4.05 -11.99
N ARG A 219 17.68 4.85 -10.93
CA ARG A 219 18.69 5.03 -9.87
C ARG A 219 18.61 3.97 -8.77
N ASN A 220 17.39 3.62 -8.34
CA ASN A 220 17.17 2.78 -7.16
C ASN A 220 17.02 1.28 -7.48
N CYS A 221 16.93 0.90 -8.75
CA CYS A 221 16.83 -0.50 -9.19
C CYS A 221 18.10 -1.00 -9.92
N THR A 222 19.24 -0.31 -9.77
CA THR A 222 20.53 -0.59 -10.45
C THR A 222 21.18 -1.92 -10.06
N VAL A 223 20.85 -2.50 -8.90
CA VAL A 223 21.52 -3.69 -8.35
C VAL A 223 20.98 -5.03 -8.94
N ILE A 224 19.97 -4.98 -9.80
CA ILE A 224 19.26 -6.20 -10.27
C ILE A 224 19.81 -6.75 -11.60
N ASP A 225 20.63 -5.99 -12.33
CA ASP A 225 21.17 -6.44 -13.64
C ASP A 225 22.36 -7.41 -13.50
N ASP A 226 23.10 -7.43 -12.38
CA ASP A 226 24.33 -8.23 -12.25
C ASP A 226 24.17 -9.60 -11.57
N THR A 227 23.03 -9.90 -10.93
CA THR A 227 22.86 -11.17 -10.17
C THR A 227 22.08 -12.26 -10.90
N PHE A 228 21.62 -12.03 -12.12
CA PHE A 228 20.83 -13.02 -12.88
C PHE A 228 21.33 -13.24 -14.32
N ARG A 229 22.62 -13.04 -14.60
CA ARG A 229 23.24 -13.81 -15.69
C ARG A 229 23.16 -15.28 -15.27
N ALA A 230 22.25 -16.03 -15.89
CA ALA A 230 22.23 -17.48 -15.76
C ALA A 230 23.67 -18.00 -15.97
N PRO A 231 24.17 -18.92 -15.12
CA PRO A 231 25.43 -19.57 -15.44
C PRO A 231 25.26 -20.26 -16.80
N SER A 232 26.13 -19.87 -17.72
CA SER A 232 26.33 -20.49 -19.04
C SER A 232 26.64 -21.97 -18.92
#